data_AF-C8X5I5-F1
#
_entry.id   AF-C8X5I5-F1
#
_cell.length_a   1.000
_cell.length_b   1.000
_cell.length_c   1.000
_cell.angle_alpha   90.00
_cell.angle_beta   90.00
_cell.angle_gamma   90.00
#
_symmetry.space_group_name_H-M   'P 1'
#
loop_
_entity.id
_entity.type
_entity.pdbx_description
1 polymer ?
#
loop_
_entity_poly.entity_id
_entity_poly.type
_entity_poly.pdbx_seq_one_letter_code
_entity_poly.pdbx_strand_id
1 'polypeptide(L)'
;MFFGGDLPRFVPRSTPGGEVQYTLGRRASIKDAIEALGVPHTEIGSLTLNGQWTGFEALLRPGDRVLVLPPLPPVDVSAASVLHPVPAAGLRFLVDVNVAKLARMLRMLGFDALDDPDADDGALAARAAVEQRVVLSKDGGLLKRRSVVWARYLRADHPGEQLREVVRFFGLSRYSTPFSRCLRCNEPLVPVAKADIVHRLLPKTKRYYQDFSRCPRCDRLYWRGSHHAHMQRWLQELCEEPCFGARGRLFSGSTTFSGNSAIAAKTR
;
A
#
# COMPACT_ATOMS: atom_id res chain seq x y z
N MET A 1 7.20 -27.39 7.56
CA MET A 1 6.39 -26.15 7.47
C MET A 1 5.54 -26.22 6.21
N PHE A 2 4.35 -25.63 6.24
CA PHE A 2 3.47 -25.50 5.09
C PHE A 2 3.22 -24.00 4.83
N PHE A 3 3.37 -23.58 3.58
CA PHE A 3 3.14 -22.20 3.13
C PHE A 3 1.92 -22.14 2.21
N GLY A 4 0.86 -21.48 2.65
CA GLY A 4 -0.38 -21.34 1.89
C GLY A 4 -0.42 -20.15 0.93
N GLY A 5 -1.42 -20.14 0.05
CA GLY A 5 -1.68 -19.02 -0.86
C GLY A 5 -0.52 -18.75 -1.83
N ASP A 6 -0.10 -17.50 -1.94
CA ASP A 6 1.01 -17.11 -2.82
C ASP A 6 2.40 -17.20 -2.14
N LEU A 7 2.48 -17.56 -0.85
CA LEU A 7 3.73 -17.60 -0.09
C LEU A 7 4.82 -18.58 -0.63
N PRO A 8 4.49 -19.74 -1.23
CA PRO A 8 5.49 -20.61 -1.86
C PRO A 8 6.41 -19.90 -2.87
N ARG A 9 5.95 -18.79 -3.49
CA ARG A 9 6.78 -17.98 -4.41
C ARG A 9 8.09 -17.46 -3.79
N PHE A 10 8.12 -17.30 -2.47
CA PHE A 10 9.27 -16.78 -1.73
C PHE A 10 10.23 -17.89 -1.28
N VAL A 11 9.86 -19.17 -1.44
CA VAL A 11 10.59 -20.30 -0.85
C VAL A 11 11.13 -21.21 -1.96
N PRO A 12 12.39 -21.06 -2.41
CA PRO A 12 12.91 -21.74 -3.62
C PRO A 12 12.95 -23.28 -3.57
N ARG A 13 12.60 -23.89 -2.45
CA ARG A 13 12.64 -25.34 -2.20
C ARG A 13 11.32 -25.90 -1.66
N SER A 14 10.21 -25.17 -1.76
CA SER A 14 8.90 -25.73 -1.41
C SER A 14 8.43 -26.72 -2.47
N THR A 15 7.70 -27.76 -2.05
CA THR A 15 6.93 -28.60 -2.97
C THR A 15 5.84 -27.76 -3.67
N PRO A 16 5.22 -28.24 -4.76
CA PRO A 16 4.07 -27.56 -5.38
C PRO A 16 2.89 -27.34 -4.42
N GLY A 17 2.79 -28.14 -3.35
CA GLY A 17 1.80 -27.98 -2.27
C GLY A 17 2.22 -26.97 -1.18
N GLY A 18 3.38 -26.30 -1.30
CA GLY A 18 3.88 -25.35 -0.31
C GLY A 18 4.58 -25.99 0.90
N GLU A 19 4.86 -27.28 0.88
CA GLU A 19 5.55 -27.96 1.99
C GLU A 19 7.07 -27.79 1.91
N VAL A 20 7.70 -27.59 3.07
CA VAL A 20 9.14 -27.37 3.24
C VAL A 20 9.61 -28.07 4.51
N GLN A 21 10.65 -28.90 4.40
CA GLN A 21 11.40 -29.37 5.56
C GLN A 21 12.47 -28.33 5.94
N TYR A 22 12.52 -27.96 7.22
CA TYR A 22 13.47 -26.97 7.75
C TYR A 22 14.30 -27.62 8.86
N THR A 23 15.61 -27.66 8.68
CA THR A 23 16.54 -28.24 9.66
C THR A 23 16.97 -27.20 10.68
N LEU A 24 16.62 -27.42 11.95
CA LEU A 24 16.99 -26.54 13.06
C LEU A 24 18.48 -26.71 13.41
N GLY A 25 19.35 -25.87 12.83
CA GLY A 25 20.78 -25.84 13.18
C GLY A 25 21.09 -25.16 14.53
N ARG A 26 20.13 -24.41 15.08
CA ARG A 26 20.19 -23.74 16.40
C ARG A 26 18.78 -23.50 16.95
N ARG A 27 18.67 -23.08 18.22
CA ARG A 27 17.44 -22.50 18.77
C ARG A 27 17.04 -21.28 17.94
N ALA A 28 15.84 -21.29 17.38
CA ALA A 28 15.32 -20.25 16.48
C ALA A 28 13.84 -19.99 16.77
N SER A 29 13.38 -18.76 16.55
CA SER A 29 11.96 -18.43 16.52
C SER A 29 11.31 -18.90 15.21
N ILE A 30 9.97 -18.95 15.18
CA ILE A 30 9.21 -19.15 13.93
C ILE A 30 9.59 -18.07 12.91
N LYS A 31 9.74 -16.80 13.34
CA LYS A 31 10.15 -15.70 12.47
C LYS A 31 11.51 -15.95 11.82
N ASP A 32 12.54 -16.26 12.61
CA ASP A 32 13.91 -16.48 12.11
C ASP A 32 13.93 -17.58 11.04
N ALA A 33 13.21 -18.67 11.29
CA ALA A 33 13.16 -19.81 10.38
C ALA A 33 12.41 -19.50 9.07
N ILE A 34 11.30 -18.77 9.14
CA ILE A 34 10.54 -18.38 7.95
C ILE A 34 11.30 -17.33 7.10
N GLU A 35 11.97 -16.37 7.73
CA GLU A 35 12.76 -15.37 7.01
C GLU A 35 14.01 -15.97 6.35
N ALA A 36 14.63 -16.96 7.00
CA ALA A 36 15.71 -17.77 6.44
C ALA A 36 15.25 -18.64 5.26
N LEU A 37 13.97 -19.05 5.23
CA LEU A 37 13.38 -19.75 4.08
C LEU A 37 13.02 -18.83 2.91
N GLY A 38 12.98 -17.51 3.13
CA GLY A 38 12.82 -16.51 2.08
C GLY A 38 11.65 -15.55 2.28
N VAL A 39 10.64 -15.91 3.07
CA VAL A 39 9.41 -15.11 3.22
C VAL A 39 9.64 -13.91 4.17
N PRO A 40 9.30 -12.67 3.79
CA PRO A 40 9.25 -11.56 4.73
C PRO A 40 8.14 -11.77 5.76
N HIS A 41 8.40 -11.47 7.04
CA HIS A 41 7.39 -11.64 8.09
C HIS A 41 6.14 -10.77 7.87
N THR A 42 6.28 -9.62 7.20
CA THR A 42 5.19 -8.72 6.80
C THR A 42 4.22 -9.31 5.77
N GLU A 43 4.60 -10.41 5.10
CA GLU A 43 3.75 -11.13 4.15
C GLU A 43 2.91 -12.23 4.81
N ILE A 44 2.93 -12.33 6.14
CA ILE A 44 2.28 -13.40 6.90
C ILE A 44 1.09 -12.80 7.66
N GLY A 45 -0.10 -13.33 7.41
CA GLY A 45 -1.34 -12.91 8.08
C GLY A 45 -1.66 -13.73 9.31
N SER A 46 -1.27 -15.00 9.32
CA SER A 46 -1.46 -15.87 10.48
C SER A 46 -0.51 -17.07 10.50
N LEU A 47 -0.28 -17.58 11.72
CA LEU A 47 0.63 -18.70 12.01
C LEU A 47 -0.07 -19.69 12.94
N THR A 48 0.08 -20.98 12.67
CA THR A 48 -0.16 -22.02 13.70
C THR A 48 1.08 -22.87 13.93
N LEU A 49 1.27 -23.28 15.18
CA LEU A 49 2.28 -24.25 15.62
C LEU A 49 1.52 -25.45 16.19
N ASN A 50 1.72 -26.63 15.59
CA ASN A 50 1.05 -27.87 15.97
C ASN A 50 -0.49 -27.74 16.06
N GLY A 51 -1.07 -26.90 15.18
CA GLY A 51 -2.51 -26.64 15.12
C GLY A 51 -3.02 -25.50 16.01
N GLN A 52 -2.19 -24.92 16.89
CA GLN A 52 -2.57 -23.79 17.75
C GLN A 52 -2.12 -22.45 17.15
N TRP A 53 -2.99 -21.44 17.14
CA TRP A 53 -2.64 -20.07 16.74
C TRP A 53 -1.49 -19.52 17.56
N THR A 54 -0.53 -18.86 16.91
CA THR A 54 0.68 -18.38 17.58
C THR A 54 1.27 -17.11 16.93
N GLY A 55 2.26 -16.53 17.59
CA GLY A 55 3.00 -15.36 17.14
C GLY A 55 4.42 -15.66 16.65
N PHE A 56 5.09 -14.63 16.16
CA PHE A 56 6.45 -14.71 15.61
C PHE A 56 7.52 -15.22 16.58
N GLU A 57 7.39 -14.91 17.86
CA GLU A 57 8.36 -15.19 18.93
C GLU A 57 8.34 -16.64 19.43
N ALA A 58 7.39 -17.47 18.97
CA ALA A 58 7.32 -18.87 19.37
C ALA A 58 8.58 -19.64 18.93
N LEU A 59 9.10 -20.51 19.80
CA LEU A 59 10.35 -21.23 19.58
C LEU A 59 10.11 -22.61 19.00
N LEU A 60 10.87 -22.94 17.95
CA LEU A 60 10.75 -24.21 17.24
C LEU A 60 11.52 -25.35 17.90
N ARG A 61 10.96 -26.56 17.79
CA ARG A 61 11.53 -27.84 18.21
C ARG A 61 11.51 -28.84 17.04
N PRO A 62 12.42 -29.84 17.02
CA PRO A 62 12.35 -30.93 16.05
C PRO A 62 10.99 -31.65 16.12
N GLY A 63 10.37 -31.87 14.96
CA GLY A 63 9.04 -32.48 14.84
C GLY A 63 7.87 -31.48 14.76
N ASP A 64 8.09 -30.19 15.07
CA ASP A 64 7.04 -29.18 15.01
C ASP A 64 6.48 -28.97 13.58
N ARG A 65 5.16 -28.80 13.51
CA ARG A 65 4.43 -28.49 12.28
C ARG A 65 3.94 -27.05 12.32
N VAL A 66 4.54 -26.21 11.48
CA VAL A 66 4.10 -24.81 11.28
C VAL A 66 3.24 -24.70 10.03
N LEU A 67 2.08 -24.05 10.15
CA LEU A 67 1.28 -23.54 9.05
C LEU A 67 1.48 -22.03 8.95
N VAL A 68 1.83 -21.55 7.76
CA VAL A 68 2.07 -20.13 7.45
C VAL A 68 1.08 -19.71 6.37
N LEU A 69 0.26 -18.71 6.64
CA LEU A 69 -0.76 -18.21 5.73
C LEU A 69 -0.57 -16.71 5.45
N PRO A 70 -0.81 -16.23 4.22
CA PRO A 70 -0.76 -14.81 3.90
C PRO A 70 -1.94 -14.05 4.52
N PRO A 71 -1.87 -12.71 4.63
CA PRO A 71 -3.02 -11.89 4.99
C PRO A 71 -4.17 -12.09 4.01
N LEU A 72 -5.39 -12.06 4.52
CA LEU A 72 -6.62 -12.09 3.72
C LEU A 72 -7.00 -10.65 3.34
N PRO A 73 -6.98 -10.27 2.05
CA PRO A 73 -7.42 -8.94 1.63
C PRO A 73 -8.94 -8.75 1.75
N PRO A 74 -9.42 -7.51 2.00
CA PRO A 74 -8.64 -6.31 2.27
C PRO A 74 -8.12 -6.29 3.72
N VAL A 75 -6.81 -6.10 3.88
CA VAL A 75 -6.12 -6.03 5.17
C VAL A 75 -6.44 -4.70 5.87
N ASP A 76 -6.93 -4.79 7.10
CA ASP A 76 -7.12 -3.65 7.99
C ASP A 76 -5.95 -3.54 8.97
N VAL A 77 -5.10 -2.52 8.77
CA VAL A 77 -3.95 -2.24 9.65
C VAL A 77 -4.35 -1.59 10.98
N SER A 78 -5.61 -1.15 11.11
CA SER A 78 -6.17 -0.55 12.33
C SER A 78 -6.88 -1.58 13.23
N ALA A 79 -6.94 -2.85 12.82
CA ALA A 79 -7.36 -3.97 13.65
C ALA A 79 -6.16 -4.65 14.32
N ALA A 80 -6.26 -4.93 15.63
CA ALA A 80 -5.25 -5.71 16.34
C ALA A 80 -5.33 -7.20 15.94
N SER A 81 -4.18 -7.87 15.90
CA SER A 81 -4.08 -9.31 15.63
C SER A 81 -2.96 -9.95 16.47
N VAL A 82 -2.88 -11.28 16.44
CA VAL A 82 -1.80 -12.04 17.13
C VAL A 82 -0.40 -11.66 16.60
N LEU A 83 -0.29 -11.30 15.32
CA LEU A 83 0.96 -10.89 14.68
C LEU A 83 1.23 -9.38 14.82
N HIS A 84 0.17 -8.57 14.91
CA HIS A 84 0.22 -7.11 15.05
C HIS A 84 -0.68 -6.66 16.22
N PRO A 85 -0.22 -6.81 17.48
CA PRO A 85 -1.04 -6.49 18.66
C PRO A 85 -1.26 -4.99 18.87
N VAL A 86 -0.42 -4.15 18.27
CA VAL A 86 -0.55 -2.68 18.27
C VAL A 86 -1.06 -2.25 16.88
N PRO A 87 -2.31 -1.75 16.76
CA PRO A 87 -2.83 -1.22 15.51
C PRO A 87 -2.04 -0.01 14.99
N ALA A 88 -2.03 0.16 13.67
CA ALA A 88 -1.58 1.41 13.06
C ALA A 88 -2.67 2.48 13.17
N ALA A 89 -2.27 3.73 13.48
CA ALA A 89 -3.18 4.87 13.57
C ALA A 89 -3.84 5.27 12.23
N GLY A 90 -3.37 4.72 11.11
CA GLY A 90 -3.95 4.94 9.78
C GLY A 90 -3.03 4.48 8.66
N LEU A 91 -3.58 4.38 7.45
CA LEU A 91 -2.84 3.98 6.24
C LEU A 91 -1.95 5.12 5.74
N ARG A 92 -0.70 5.11 6.19
CA ARG A 92 0.41 5.95 5.70
C ARG A 92 1.46 5.06 5.06
N PHE A 93 1.98 5.45 3.91
CA PHE A 93 2.92 4.67 3.12
C PHE A 93 4.32 5.28 3.13
N LEU A 94 5.33 4.41 3.06
CA LEU A 94 6.71 4.73 2.72
C LEU A 94 7.09 3.87 1.51
N VAL A 95 7.43 4.50 0.41
CA VAL A 95 7.58 3.87 -0.90
C VAL A 95 9.05 3.83 -1.25
N ASP A 96 9.55 2.62 -1.45
CA ASP A 96 10.93 2.32 -1.83
C ASP A 96 11.23 2.80 -3.27
N VAL A 97 12.51 3.11 -3.55
CA VAL A 97 12.99 3.62 -4.83
C VAL A 97 12.65 2.70 -6.00
N ASN A 98 12.66 1.37 -5.79
CA ASN A 98 12.29 0.38 -6.80
C ASN A 98 10.80 0.44 -7.23
N VAL A 99 9.94 1.12 -6.47
CA VAL A 99 8.52 1.35 -6.77
C VAL A 99 8.10 2.82 -6.65
N ALA A 100 9.05 3.77 -6.66
CA ALA A 100 8.82 5.21 -6.39
C ALA A 100 7.65 5.85 -7.17
N LYS A 101 7.34 5.36 -8.38
CA LYS A 101 6.18 5.81 -9.17
C LYS A 101 4.85 5.68 -8.41
N LEU A 102 4.73 4.71 -7.49
CA LEU A 102 3.58 4.53 -6.61
C LEU A 102 3.33 5.70 -5.68
N ALA A 103 4.37 6.37 -5.14
CA ALA A 103 4.19 7.44 -4.16
C ALA A 103 3.34 8.57 -4.73
N ARG A 104 3.62 8.97 -5.97
CA ARG A 104 2.83 9.98 -6.69
C ARG A 104 1.41 9.51 -7.00
N MET A 105 1.21 8.21 -7.24
CA MET A 105 -0.11 7.63 -7.53
C MET A 105 -0.97 7.56 -6.27
N LEU A 106 -0.42 7.10 -5.14
CA LEU A 106 -1.06 7.08 -3.82
C LEU A 106 -1.43 8.49 -3.33
N ARG A 107 -0.51 9.48 -3.47
CA ARG A 107 -0.80 10.90 -3.22
C ARG A 107 -1.99 11.41 -4.04
N MET A 108 -2.16 10.91 -5.27
CA MET A 108 -3.27 11.28 -6.14
C MET A 108 -4.62 10.77 -5.62
N LEU A 109 -4.62 9.67 -4.87
CA LEU A 109 -5.82 9.12 -4.21
C LEU A 109 -6.07 9.77 -2.84
N GLY A 110 -5.21 10.71 -2.41
CA GLY A 110 -5.28 11.35 -1.10
C GLY A 110 -4.56 10.61 0.03
N PHE A 111 -3.84 9.51 -0.24
CA PHE A 111 -3.08 8.82 0.79
C PHE A 111 -1.78 9.53 1.12
N ASP A 112 -1.40 9.45 2.39
CA ASP A 112 -0.08 9.82 2.85
C ASP A 112 0.94 8.85 2.25
N ALA A 113 1.76 9.30 1.30
CA ALA A 113 2.83 8.47 0.77
C ALA A 113 4.11 9.30 0.69
N LEU A 114 5.15 8.83 1.35
CA LEU A 114 6.50 9.36 1.21
C LEU A 114 7.32 8.47 0.28
N ASP A 115 8.18 9.10 -0.51
CA ASP A 115 9.29 8.49 -1.24
C ASP A 115 10.56 9.26 -0.83
N ASP A 116 11.65 8.54 -0.65
CA ASP A 116 12.93 9.10 -0.22
C ASP A 116 14.05 8.43 -1.04
N PRO A 117 14.45 9.01 -2.18
CA PRO A 117 15.35 8.36 -3.12
C PRO A 117 16.81 8.28 -2.64
N ASP A 118 17.15 9.06 -1.61
CA ASP A 118 18.50 9.14 -1.03
C ASP A 118 18.63 8.32 0.27
N ALA A 119 17.53 7.73 0.77
CA ALA A 119 17.53 6.90 1.97
C ALA A 119 17.96 5.47 1.67
N ASP A 120 18.90 4.94 2.46
CA ASP A 120 19.16 3.49 2.48
C ASP A 120 18.02 2.71 3.17
N ASP A 121 17.98 1.40 2.95
CA ASP A 121 17.02 0.49 3.59
C ASP A 121 16.90 0.64 5.13
N GLY A 122 18.01 0.94 5.81
CA GLY A 122 18.08 1.07 7.26
C GLY A 122 17.40 2.35 7.73
N ALA A 123 17.69 3.47 7.06
CA ALA A 123 17.00 4.74 7.24
C ALA A 123 15.50 4.62 6.90
N LEU A 124 15.17 3.95 5.80
CA LEU A 124 13.79 3.70 5.38
C LEU A 124 13.03 2.86 6.42
N ALA A 125 13.64 1.77 6.91
CA ALA A 125 13.05 0.89 7.92
C ALA A 125 12.94 1.54 9.31
N ALA A 126 13.90 2.40 9.70
CA ALA A 126 13.82 3.18 10.94
C ALA A 126 12.70 4.24 10.85
N ARG A 127 12.61 4.95 9.73
CA ARG A 127 11.55 5.92 9.45
C ARG A 127 10.16 5.27 9.43
N ALA A 128 10.03 4.09 8.83
CA ALA A 128 8.79 3.32 8.82
C ALA A 128 8.31 2.96 10.23
N ALA A 129 9.23 2.58 11.13
CA ALA A 129 8.91 2.29 12.52
C ALA A 129 8.45 3.54 13.29
N VAL A 130 9.22 4.63 13.23
CA VAL A 130 8.95 5.88 13.95
C VAL A 130 7.67 6.55 13.46
N GLU A 131 7.48 6.66 12.14
CA GLU A 131 6.28 7.26 11.54
C GLU A 131 5.11 6.26 11.40
N GLN A 132 5.24 5.02 11.89
CA GLN A 132 4.27 3.92 11.71
C GLN A 132 3.70 3.86 10.28
N ARG A 133 4.58 3.64 9.30
CA ARG A 133 4.24 3.58 7.87
C ARG A 133 4.30 2.16 7.34
N VAL A 134 3.38 1.85 6.43
CA VAL A 134 3.41 0.65 5.59
C VAL A 134 4.51 0.84 4.53
N VAL A 135 5.51 -0.03 4.53
CA VAL A 135 6.56 -0.02 3.50
C VAL A 135 6.07 -0.70 2.22
N LEU A 136 6.26 -0.08 1.06
CA LEU A 136 5.96 -0.67 -0.24
C LEU A 136 7.28 -0.85 -1.00
N SER A 137 7.63 -2.08 -1.36
CA SER A 137 8.94 -2.43 -1.93
C SER A 137 8.89 -3.72 -2.77
N LYS A 138 9.87 -3.92 -3.66
CA LYS A 138 10.18 -5.24 -4.28
C LYS A 138 11.40 -5.93 -3.67
N ASP A 139 12.00 -5.37 -2.63
CA ASP A 139 13.15 -5.94 -1.92
C ASP A 139 12.69 -6.72 -0.67
N GLY A 140 12.83 -8.05 -0.72
CA GLY A 140 12.51 -8.92 0.41
C GLY A 140 13.46 -8.79 1.61
N GLY A 141 14.67 -8.28 1.42
CA GLY A 141 15.63 -7.97 2.48
C GLY A 141 15.25 -6.72 3.29
N LEU A 142 14.74 -5.68 2.63
CA LEU A 142 14.11 -4.53 3.30
C LEU A 142 12.95 -4.99 4.19
N LEU A 143 12.03 -5.79 3.65
CA LEU A 143 10.83 -6.23 4.38
C LEU A 143 11.07 -7.27 5.50
N LYS A 144 12.28 -7.84 5.59
CA LYS A 144 12.70 -8.71 6.71
C LYS A 144 13.28 -7.94 7.90
N ARG A 145 13.59 -6.65 7.75
CA ARG A 145 14.17 -5.85 8.84
C ARG A 145 13.17 -5.76 10.00
N ARG A 146 13.63 -6.12 11.21
CA ARG A 146 12.78 -6.24 12.42
C ARG A 146 11.96 -5.00 12.77
N SER A 147 12.42 -3.80 12.37
CA SER A 147 11.72 -2.54 12.60
C SER A 147 10.53 -2.31 11.64
N VAL A 148 10.44 -3.03 10.53
CA VAL A 148 9.36 -2.90 9.55
C VAL A 148 8.15 -3.71 10.03
N VAL A 149 7.24 -3.06 10.78
CA VAL A 149 6.04 -3.74 11.31
C VAL A 149 5.02 -4.05 10.22
N TRP A 150 4.81 -3.11 9.29
CA TRP A 150 3.84 -3.24 8.20
C TRP A 150 4.53 -3.02 6.86
N ALA A 151 4.32 -3.92 5.92
CA ALA A 151 4.75 -3.73 4.55
C ALA A 151 3.93 -4.53 3.55
N ARG A 152 4.17 -4.28 2.26
CA ARG A 152 3.76 -5.14 1.16
C ARG A 152 4.89 -5.26 0.14
N TYR A 153 5.26 -6.50 -0.16
CA TYR A 153 6.10 -6.87 -1.29
C TYR A 153 5.26 -6.74 -2.57
N LEU A 154 5.70 -5.91 -3.51
CA LEU A 154 4.97 -5.68 -4.76
C LEU A 154 5.26 -6.81 -5.74
N ARG A 155 4.24 -7.60 -6.10
CA ARG A 155 4.38 -8.66 -7.11
C ARG A 155 4.49 -8.05 -8.50
N ALA A 156 3.65 -7.07 -8.80
CA ALA A 156 3.58 -6.42 -10.11
C ALA A 156 4.86 -5.64 -10.50
N ASP A 157 5.16 -5.59 -11.80
CA ASP A 157 6.26 -4.80 -12.37
C ASP A 157 5.81 -3.43 -12.91
N HIS A 158 4.60 -3.35 -13.46
CA HIS A 158 4.08 -2.12 -14.02
C HIS A 158 3.40 -1.26 -12.93
N PRO A 159 3.67 0.06 -12.84
CA PRO A 159 3.13 0.92 -11.79
C PRO A 159 1.59 0.95 -11.68
N GLY A 160 0.88 0.75 -12.80
CA GLY A 160 -0.58 0.62 -12.80
C GLY A 160 -1.03 -0.64 -12.05
N GLU A 161 -0.41 -1.79 -12.36
CA GLU A 161 -0.66 -3.06 -11.68
C GLU A 161 -0.21 -3.06 -10.22
N GLN A 162 0.90 -2.38 -9.91
CA GLN A 162 1.33 -2.17 -8.53
C GLN A 162 0.29 -1.36 -7.72
N LEU A 163 -0.33 -0.34 -8.32
CA LEU A 163 -1.41 0.38 -7.64
C LEU A 163 -2.66 -0.50 -7.52
N ARG A 164 -3.02 -1.29 -8.54
CA ARG A 164 -4.13 -2.27 -8.45
C ARG A 164 -3.92 -3.20 -7.25
N GLU A 165 -2.71 -3.74 -7.10
CA GLU A 165 -2.34 -4.62 -6.01
C GLU A 165 -2.53 -3.94 -4.64
N VAL A 166 -1.96 -2.74 -4.45
CA VAL A 166 -2.03 -2.01 -3.18
C VAL A 166 -3.46 -1.56 -2.85
N VAL A 167 -4.24 -1.09 -3.85
CA VAL A 167 -5.64 -0.68 -3.67
C VAL A 167 -6.51 -1.85 -3.24
N ARG A 168 -6.37 -3.03 -3.87
CA ARG A 168 -7.10 -4.25 -3.48
C ARG A 168 -6.63 -4.77 -2.13
N PHE A 169 -5.33 -4.82 -1.90
CA PHE A 169 -4.74 -5.43 -0.71
C PHE A 169 -5.15 -4.72 0.58
N PHE A 170 -5.19 -3.39 0.61
CA PHE A 170 -5.63 -2.62 1.79
C PHE A 170 -7.10 -2.13 1.69
N GLY A 171 -7.79 -2.43 0.58
CA GLY A 171 -9.15 -1.93 0.31
C GLY A 171 -9.21 -0.41 0.29
N LEU A 172 -8.27 0.26 -0.39
CA LEU A 172 -8.09 1.72 -0.33
C LEU A 172 -9.27 2.52 -0.88
N SER A 173 -10.07 1.93 -1.76
CA SER A 173 -11.23 2.54 -2.42
C SER A 173 -12.16 3.28 -1.45
N ARG A 174 -12.42 2.68 -0.27
CA ARG A 174 -13.33 3.21 0.77
C ARG A 174 -12.78 4.39 1.58
N TYR A 175 -11.47 4.67 1.50
CA TYR A 175 -10.79 5.75 2.24
C TYR A 175 -10.20 6.82 1.31
N SER A 176 -10.38 6.67 0.00
CA SER A 176 -9.82 7.55 -1.03
C SER A 176 -10.39 8.95 -0.91
N THR A 177 -9.52 9.96 -0.86
CA THR A 177 -9.88 11.39 -0.97
C THR A 177 -9.09 12.02 -2.13
N PRO A 178 -9.46 11.71 -3.39
CA PRO A 178 -8.64 12.05 -4.53
C PRO A 178 -8.27 13.54 -4.59
N PHE A 179 -7.00 13.80 -4.92
CA PHE A 179 -6.43 15.15 -5.06
C PHE A 179 -6.49 16.01 -3.79
N SER A 180 -6.54 15.41 -2.59
CA SER A 180 -6.40 16.12 -1.31
C SER A 180 -4.95 16.45 -0.92
N ARG A 181 -3.95 15.86 -1.59
CA ARG A 181 -2.51 16.03 -1.26
C ARG A 181 -1.65 16.50 -2.43
N CYS A 182 -0.56 17.16 -2.11
CA CYS A 182 0.44 17.63 -3.06
C CYS A 182 1.22 16.46 -3.66
N LEU A 183 1.03 16.21 -4.96
CA LEU A 183 1.77 15.19 -5.72
C LEU A 183 3.31 15.31 -5.67
N ARG A 184 3.85 16.49 -5.28
CA ARG A 184 5.30 16.72 -5.16
C ARG A 184 5.85 16.39 -3.77
N CYS A 185 5.17 16.83 -2.72
CA CYS A 185 5.75 16.89 -1.36
C CYS A 185 4.81 16.35 -0.28
N ASN A 186 3.74 15.65 -0.67
CA ASN A 186 2.78 14.94 0.19
C ASN A 186 1.94 15.81 1.15
N GLU A 187 2.22 17.11 1.24
CA GLU A 187 1.47 18.09 2.04
C GLU A 187 -0.02 18.13 1.67
N PRO A 188 -0.95 18.19 2.64
CA PRO A 188 -2.37 18.46 2.36
C PRO A 188 -2.53 19.78 1.57
N LEU A 189 -3.45 19.78 0.60
CA LEU A 189 -3.77 20.96 -0.20
C LEU A 189 -4.81 21.82 0.50
N VAL A 190 -4.61 23.13 0.49
CA VAL A 190 -5.57 24.10 1.01
C VAL A 190 -6.32 24.77 -0.15
N PRO A 191 -7.64 25.04 -0.04
CA PRO A 191 -8.34 25.87 -1.02
C PRO A 191 -7.70 27.25 -1.16
N VAL A 192 -7.77 27.85 -2.34
CA VAL A 192 -7.30 29.23 -2.60
C VAL A 192 -8.25 29.94 -3.54
N ALA A 193 -8.56 31.21 -3.27
CA ALA A 193 -9.46 31.97 -4.12
C ALA A 193 -8.80 32.28 -5.46
N LYS A 194 -9.57 32.18 -6.55
CA LYS A 194 -9.09 32.46 -7.91
C LYS A 194 -8.52 33.87 -8.06
N ALA A 195 -9.08 34.85 -7.34
CA ALA A 195 -8.63 36.25 -7.34
C ALA A 195 -7.14 36.35 -6.96
N ASP A 196 -6.75 35.71 -5.85
CA ASP A 196 -5.39 35.74 -5.29
C ASP A 196 -4.34 35.20 -6.26
N ILE A 197 -4.71 34.23 -7.10
CA ILE A 197 -3.81 33.51 -8.00
C ILE A 197 -3.99 33.87 -9.49
N VAL A 198 -4.94 34.77 -9.83
CA VAL A 198 -5.32 35.04 -11.23
C VAL A 198 -4.15 35.49 -12.10
N HIS A 199 -3.14 36.13 -11.49
CA HIS A 199 -1.92 36.57 -12.15
C HIS A 199 -1.02 35.39 -12.60
N ARG A 200 -1.11 34.22 -11.95
CA ARG A 200 -0.31 33.00 -12.21
C ARG A 200 -0.94 32.05 -13.21
N LEU A 201 -2.25 32.16 -13.43
CA LEU A 201 -3.03 31.23 -14.26
C LEU A 201 -2.82 31.50 -15.76
N LEU A 202 -2.80 30.43 -16.57
CA LEU A 202 -2.83 30.54 -18.03
C LEU A 202 -4.21 31.02 -18.53
N PRO A 203 -4.34 31.69 -19.69
CA PRO A 203 -5.62 32.26 -20.14
C PRO A 203 -6.78 31.26 -20.22
N LYS A 204 -6.54 30.03 -20.72
CA LYS A 204 -7.57 28.96 -20.72
C LYS A 204 -7.93 28.54 -19.28
N THR A 205 -6.96 28.43 -18.38
CA THR A 205 -7.20 28.10 -16.96
C THR A 205 -8.04 29.19 -16.27
N LYS A 206 -7.77 30.48 -16.55
CA LYS A 206 -8.60 31.61 -16.08
C LYS A 206 -10.03 31.53 -16.61
N ARG A 207 -10.23 31.07 -17.84
CA ARG A 207 -11.56 31.02 -18.48
C ARG A 207 -12.43 29.86 -17.98
N TYR A 208 -11.87 28.67 -17.78
CA TYR A 208 -12.65 27.44 -17.61
C TYR A 208 -12.74 26.88 -16.19
N TYR A 209 -11.93 27.36 -15.23
CA TYR A 209 -11.91 26.80 -13.85
C TYR A 209 -12.11 27.87 -12.79
N GLN A 210 -12.80 27.51 -11.71
CA GLN A 210 -13.08 28.37 -10.56
C GLN A 210 -12.47 27.81 -9.26
N ASP A 211 -12.47 26.50 -9.09
CA ASP A 211 -11.92 25.83 -7.90
C ASP A 211 -10.42 25.59 -8.03
N PHE A 212 -9.66 26.11 -7.06
CA PHE A 212 -8.21 25.94 -6.98
C PHE A 212 -7.78 25.53 -5.57
N SER A 213 -6.71 24.75 -5.52
CA SER A 213 -6.02 24.41 -4.27
C SER A 213 -4.53 24.70 -4.40
N ARG A 214 -3.92 25.18 -3.31
CA ARG A 214 -2.49 25.50 -3.17
C ARG A 214 -1.85 24.48 -2.24
N CYS A 215 -0.62 24.06 -2.56
CA CYS A 215 0.24 23.41 -1.57
C CYS A 215 0.90 24.49 -0.68
N PRO A 216 0.69 24.51 0.64
CA PRO A 216 1.28 25.55 1.49
C PRO A 216 2.82 25.47 1.53
N ARG A 217 3.40 24.27 1.39
CA ARG A 217 4.84 24.01 1.45
C ARG A 217 5.61 24.31 0.16
N CYS A 218 5.08 23.94 -1.01
CA CYS A 218 5.80 24.09 -2.29
C CYS A 218 5.08 24.99 -3.32
N ASP A 219 4.01 25.66 -2.91
CA ASP A 219 3.28 26.69 -3.65
C ASP A 219 2.75 26.27 -5.04
N ARG A 220 2.70 24.96 -5.32
CA ARG A 220 2.05 24.41 -6.52
C ARG A 220 0.53 24.57 -6.43
N LEU A 221 -0.06 24.95 -7.57
CA LEU A 221 -1.50 25.11 -7.77
C LEU A 221 -2.12 23.88 -8.47
N TYR A 222 -3.35 23.57 -8.09
CA TYR A 222 -4.14 22.40 -8.51
C TYR A 222 -5.61 22.83 -8.80
N TRP A 223 -6.30 22.25 -9.80
CA TRP A 223 -7.68 22.63 -10.26
C TRP A 223 -8.33 21.56 -11.18
N ARG A 224 -9.66 21.47 -11.34
CA ARG A 224 -10.36 20.28 -11.94
C ARG A 224 -10.96 20.39 -13.40
N GLY A 225 -10.20 20.46 -14.51
CA GLY A 225 -10.59 20.27 -15.98
C GLY A 225 -10.57 18.94 -16.88
N SER A 226 -9.46 18.21 -17.19
CA SER A 226 -9.39 16.98 -18.12
C SER A 226 -8.77 15.58 -17.70
N HIS A 227 -7.46 15.43 -17.37
CA HIS A 227 -6.77 14.28 -16.68
C HIS A 227 -7.52 13.47 -15.56
N HIS A 228 -7.66 13.90 -14.29
CA HIS A 228 -8.73 13.59 -13.29
C HIS A 228 -10.04 12.96 -13.83
N ALA A 229 -10.58 13.27 -15.02
CA ALA A 229 -11.72 12.49 -15.55
C ALA A 229 -11.29 11.08 -15.96
N HIS A 230 -10.17 10.99 -16.67
CA HIS A 230 -9.49 9.74 -17.01
C HIS A 230 -8.92 9.06 -15.75
N MET A 231 -8.44 9.81 -14.76
CA MET A 231 -7.92 9.25 -13.52
C MET A 231 -9.05 8.78 -12.60
N GLN A 232 -10.18 9.50 -12.51
CA GLN A 232 -11.35 9.04 -11.77
C GLN A 232 -11.99 7.83 -12.44
N ARG A 233 -12.10 7.80 -13.77
CA ARG A 233 -12.54 6.59 -14.48
C ARG A 233 -11.60 5.41 -14.26
N TRP A 234 -10.30 5.62 -14.42
CA TRP A 234 -9.30 4.59 -14.09
C TRP A 234 -9.40 4.17 -12.62
N LEU A 235 -9.71 5.08 -11.69
CA LEU A 235 -9.93 4.74 -10.29
C LEU A 235 -11.25 4.05 -10.01
N GLN A 236 -12.31 4.37 -10.75
CA GLN A 236 -13.58 3.66 -10.72
C GLN A 236 -13.35 2.23 -11.23
N GLU A 237 -12.69 2.04 -12.37
CA GLU A 237 -12.25 0.72 -12.86
C GLU A 237 -11.41 -0.06 -11.82
N LEU A 238 -10.56 0.63 -11.03
CA LEU A 238 -9.79 0.03 -9.93
C LEU A 238 -10.63 -0.34 -8.70
N CYS A 239 -11.74 0.36 -8.47
CA CYS A 239 -12.58 0.25 -7.26
C CYS A 239 -13.89 -0.52 -7.49
N GLU A 240 -14.36 -0.61 -8.74
CA GLU A 240 -15.61 -1.25 -9.17
C GLU A 240 -15.40 -2.70 -9.64
N GLU A 241 -14.15 -3.14 -9.83
CA GLU A 241 -13.83 -4.58 -9.96
C GLU A 241 -14.47 -5.34 -8.78
N PRO A 242 -15.50 -6.18 -9.03
CA PRO A 242 -16.22 -6.83 -7.95
C PRO A 242 -15.28 -7.71 -7.14
N CYS A 243 -15.51 -7.78 -5.83
CA CYS A 243 -14.88 -8.79 -4.99
C CYS A 243 -15.38 -10.18 -5.43
N PHE A 244 -14.69 -10.77 -6.42
CA PHE A 244 -15.12 -11.99 -7.10
C PHE A 244 -14.81 -13.22 -6.24
N GLY A 245 -15.56 -13.35 -5.13
CA GLY A 245 -15.23 -14.27 -4.05
C GLY A 245 -16.37 -14.61 -3.07
N ALA A 246 -17.61 -14.12 -3.28
CA ALA A 246 -18.78 -14.60 -2.53
C ALA A 246 -20.07 -14.47 -3.35
N ARG A 247 -20.90 -15.51 -3.36
CA ARG A 247 -22.18 -15.55 -4.10
C ARG A 247 -23.28 -14.85 -3.31
N GLY A 248 -24.05 -13.94 -3.92
CA GLY A 248 -25.40 -13.63 -3.41
C GLY A 248 -26.01 -12.26 -3.70
N ARG A 249 -26.92 -12.21 -4.68
CA ARG A 249 -28.08 -11.29 -4.80
C ARG A 249 -27.84 -9.77 -4.91
N LEU A 250 -27.93 -9.30 -6.16
CA LEU A 250 -28.90 -8.29 -6.64
C LEU A 250 -29.39 -7.23 -5.63
N PHE A 251 -29.04 -5.96 -5.89
CA PHE A 251 -30.05 -4.89 -5.98
C PHE A 251 -29.63 -3.83 -7.00
N SER A 252 -30.55 -3.42 -7.86
CA SER A 252 -30.36 -2.41 -8.91
C SER A 252 -30.70 -1.01 -8.39
N GLY A 253 -29.82 -0.04 -8.63
CA GLY A 253 -30.05 1.37 -8.32
C GLY A 253 -29.27 2.27 -9.26
N SER A 254 -29.91 2.74 -10.33
CA SER A 254 -29.31 3.67 -11.29
C SER A 254 -29.27 5.09 -10.72
N THR A 255 -28.07 5.69 -10.64
CA THR A 255 -27.93 7.14 -10.40
C THR A 255 -27.00 7.72 -11.46
N THR A 256 -27.57 8.49 -12.38
CA THR A 256 -26.82 9.28 -13.37
C THR A 256 -26.07 10.41 -12.67
N PHE A 257 -24.74 10.43 -12.82
CA PHE A 257 -23.93 11.56 -12.34
C PHE A 257 -23.20 12.26 -13.50
N SER A 258 -23.33 13.58 -13.53
CA SER A 258 -22.88 14.45 -14.62
C SER A 258 -21.54 15.12 -14.29
N GLY A 259 -20.70 15.34 -15.32
CA GLY A 259 -19.78 16.48 -15.35
C GLY A 259 -18.26 16.22 -15.18
N ASN A 260 -17.54 16.37 -16.29
CA ASN A 260 -16.25 17.09 -16.50
C ASN A 260 -15.21 17.21 -15.36
N SER A 261 -13.93 16.87 -15.61
CA SER A 261 -12.93 16.71 -14.54
C SER A 261 -11.43 16.77 -14.97
N ALA A 262 -10.57 17.62 -14.33
CA ALA A 262 -9.05 17.63 -14.13
C ALA A 262 -7.97 18.76 -14.36
N ILE A 263 -6.92 18.59 -13.58
CA ILE A 263 -5.68 19.35 -13.53
C ILE A 263 -4.74 19.09 -14.73
N ALA A 264 -4.07 20.15 -15.19
CA ALA A 264 -2.80 20.06 -15.91
C ALA A 264 -1.71 20.68 -15.03
N ALA A 265 -0.56 20.02 -14.87
CA ALA A 265 0.57 20.63 -14.18
C ALA A 265 1.34 21.55 -15.14
N LYS A 266 1.34 22.86 -14.88
CA LYS A 266 2.25 23.79 -15.57
C LYS A 266 2.71 24.93 -14.66
N THR A 267 3.96 24.86 -14.27
CA THR A 267 4.83 26.02 -14.01
C THR A 267 6.12 25.78 -14.77
N ARG A 268 6.82 26.85 -15.14
CA ARG A 268 8.21 26.78 -15.60
C ARG A 268 9.09 26.05 -14.57
#